data_AF-A0A519BHT8-F1
#
_entry.id   AF-A0A519BHT8-F1
#
_cell.length_a   1.000
_cell.length_b   1.000
_cell.length_c   1.000
_cell.angle_alpha   90.00
_cell.angle_beta   90.00
_cell.angle_gamma   90.00
#
_symmetry.space_group_name_H-M   'P 1'
#
loop_
_entity.id
_entity.type
_entity.pdbx_description
1 polymer ?
#
loop_
_entity_poly.entity_id
_entity_poly.type
_entity_poly.pdbx_seq_one_letter_code
_entity_poly.pdbx_strand_id
1 'polypeptide(L)'
;MEKVIVKIITKNPPHGRCRMYTSIVWLMMNYYKNVTINIIPEIYRNADDPDAPCVIVNGKLIEPSNTIYVSGEDLVSAMNGAGAISYEEIQPDILKFDEIIEQCLS
;
A
#
# COMPACT_ATOMS: atom_id res chain seq x y z
N MET A 1 12.45 17.21 -4.68
CA MET A 1 11.72 16.46 -3.64
C MET A 1 11.86 14.99 -3.99
N GLU A 2 12.42 14.19 -3.07
CA GLU A 2 12.52 12.74 -3.29
C GLU A 2 11.12 12.13 -3.24
N LYS A 3 10.85 11.21 -4.18
CA LYS A 3 9.55 10.55 -4.29
C LYS A 3 9.58 9.24 -3.52
N VAL A 4 8.51 8.98 -2.77
CA VAL A 4 8.27 7.67 -2.18
C VAL A 4 7.65 6.76 -3.23
N ILE A 5 8.30 5.63 -3.51
CA ILE A 5 7.83 4.64 -4.47
C ILE A 5 7.08 3.55 -3.73
N VAL A 6 5.79 3.42 -4.02
CA VAL A 6 4.95 2.31 -3.54
C VAL A 6 4.77 1.34 -4.69
N LYS A 7 5.09 0.07 -4.47
CA LYS A 7 4.94 -1.01 -5.42
C LYS A 7 3.99 -2.06 -4.83
N ILE A 8 2.93 -2.37 -5.55
CA ILE A 8 1.91 -3.34 -5.15
C ILE A 8 1.96 -4.49 -6.14
N ILE A 9 2.35 -5.68 -5.70
CA ILE A 9 2.32 -6.89 -6.51
C ILE A 9 0.98 -7.60 -6.28
N THR A 10 0.27 -7.89 -7.36
CA THR A 10 -1.12 -8.37 -7.31
C THR A 10 -1.36 -9.55 -8.25
N LYS A 11 -2.22 -10.49 -7.86
CA LYS A 11 -2.73 -11.52 -8.76
C LYS A 11 -3.69 -10.90 -9.77
N ASN A 12 -3.77 -11.47 -10.98
CA ASN A 12 -4.67 -10.99 -12.03
C ASN A 12 -5.64 -12.11 -12.46
N PRO A 13 -6.97 -11.97 -12.27
CA PRO A 13 -7.66 -10.81 -11.70
C PRO A 13 -7.43 -10.64 -10.19
N PRO A 14 -7.44 -9.40 -9.67
CA PRO A 14 -7.26 -9.16 -8.25
C PRO A 14 -8.46 -9.64 -7.44
N HIS A 15 -8.23 -10.49 -6.44
CA HIS A 15 -9.23 -10.96 -5.48
C HIS A 15 -8.70 -10.95 -4.04
N GLY A 16 -9.60 -10.94 -3.04
CA GLY A 16 -9.25 -10.92 -1.61
C GLY A 16 -8.22 -9.82 -1.28
N ARG A 17 -7.10 -10.19 -0.65
CA ARG A 17 -6.01 -9.27 -0.28
C ARG A 17 -5.41 -8.48 -1.45
N CYS A 18 -5.45 -9.00 -2.68
CA CYS A 18 -5.02 -8.27 -3.87
C CYS A 18 -5.93 -7.06 -4.15
N ARG A 19 -7.24 -7.27 -4.09
CA ARG A 19 -8.25 -6.22 -4.27
C ARG A 19 -8.10 -5.16 -3.20
N MET A 20 -7.96 -5.59 -1.95
CA MET A 20 -7.72 -4.75 -0.78
C MET A 20 -6.56 -3.76 -0.98
N TYR A 21 -5.36 -4.25 -1.34
CA TYR A 21 -4.20 -3.36 -1.56
C TYR A 21 -4.39 -2.41 -2.74
N THR A 22 -5.09 -2.82 -3.80
CA THR A 22 -5.40 -1.91 -4.90
C THR A 22 -6.45 -0.85 -4.55
N SER A 23 -7.37 -1.14 -3.62
CA SER A 23 -8.45 -0.22 -3.23
C SER A 23 -7.94 0.98 -2.40
N ILE A 24 -6.89 0.80 -1.60
CA ILE A 24 -6.32 1.85 -0.74
C ILE A 24 -5.46 2.87 -1.51
N VAL A 25 -5.22 2.66 -2.80
CA VAL A 25 -4.38 3.52 -3.66
C VAL A 25 -4.91 4.95 -3.72
N TRP A 26 -6.21 5.12 -3.87
CA TRP A 26 -6.83 6.45 -3.91
C TRP A 26 -6.66 7.20 -2.58
N LEU A 27 -6.75 6.47 -1.46
CA LEU A 27 -6.56 7.05 -0.14
C LEU A 27 -5.11 7.51 0.06
N MET A 28 -4.13 6.72 -0.39
CA MET A 28 -2.72 7.14 -0.40
C MET A 28 -2.50 8.41 -1.25
N MET A 29 -3.10 8.49 -2.44
CA MET A 29 -2.97 9.66 -3.32
C MET A 29 -3.62 10.92 -2.74
N ASN A 30 -4.69 10.76 -1.95
CA ASN A 30 -5.34 11.89 -1.27
C ASN A 30 -4.53 12.40 -0.08
N TYR A 31 -3.75 11.52 0.57
CA TYR A 31 -2.99 11.90 1.76
C TYR A 31 -1.60 12.43 1.45
N TYR A 32 -0.90 11.84 0.48
CA TYR A 32 0.52 12.13 0.27
C TYR A 32 0.78 12.77 -1.10
N LYS A 33 1.60 13.83 -1.11
CA LYS A 33 1.89 14.62 -2.32
C LYS A 33 3.15 14.19 -3.09
N ASN A 34 4.02 13.39 -2.47
CA ASN A 34 5.29 12.94 -3.06
C ASN A 34 5.36 11.43 -3.33
N VAL A 35 4.22 10.79 -3.60
CA VAL A 35 4.13 9.33 -3.79
C VAL A 35 3.98 8.97 -5.27
N THR A 36 4.63 7.90 -5.70
CA THR A 36 4.39 7.23 -6.99
C THR A 36 3.99 5.80 -6.73
N ILE A 37 2.86 5.38 -7.29
CA ILE A 37 2.27 4.07 -7.03
C ILE A 37 2.35 3.23 -8.32
N ASN A 38 2.96 2.06 -8.20
CA ASN A 38 3.07 1.08 -9.27
C ASN A 38 2.29 -0.17 -8.88
N ILE A 39 1.22 -0.49 -9.62
CA ILE A 39 0.48 -1.74 -9.46
C ILE A 39 0.97 -2.70 -10.54
N ILE A 40 1.57 -3.81 -10.12
CA ILE A 40 2.25 -4.75 -11.02
C ILE A 40 1.59 -6.13 -10.88
N PRO A 41 1.03 -6.68 -11.97
CA PRO A 41 0.55 -8.06 -11.98
C PRO A 41 1.69 -9.03 -11.67
N GLU A 42 1.41 -10.09 -10.92
CA GLU A 42 2.40 -11.09 -10.48
C GLU A 42 3.24 -11.65 -11.63
N ILE A 43 2.65 -11.82 -12.82
CA ILE A 43 3.34 -12.31 -14.02
C ILE A 43 4.40 -11.33 -14.58
N TYR A 44 4.39 -10.07 -14.13
CA TYR A 44 5.32 -9.02 -14.52
C TYR A 44 6.19 -8.53 -13.35
N ARG A 45 6.20 -9.24 -12.22
CA ARG A 45 7.09 -8.92 -11.10
C ARG A 45 8.55 -9.17 -11.49
N ASN A 46 9.46 -8.46 -10.83
CA ASN A 46 10.88 -8.75 -10.90
C ASN A 46 11.18 -10.05 -10.14
N ALA A 47 12.29 -10.71 -10.47
CA ALA A 47 12.69 -11.96 -9.85
C ALA A 47 12.96 -11.86 -8.33
N ASP A 48 13.31 -10.67 -7.85
CA ASP A 48 13.59 -10.34 -6.45
C ASP A 48 12.35 -9.84 -5.68
N ASP A 49 11.22 -9.61 -6.36
CA ASP A 49 9.99 -9.22 -5.68
C ASP A 49 9.38 -10.40 -4.90
N PRO A 50 8.79 -10.18 -3.71
CA PRO A 50 7.98 -11.18 -3.03
C PRO A 50 6.77 -11.64 -3.84
N ASP A 51 6.26 -12.83 -3.50
CA ASP A 51 5.04 -13.36 -4.13
C ASP A 51 3.81 -12.48 -3.85
N ALA A 52 2.84 -12.52 -4.75
CA ALA A 52 1.59 -11.77 -4.58
C ALA A 52 0.69 -12.42 -3.51
N PRO A 53 -0.06 -11.63 -2.70
CA PRO A 53 -0.12 -10.17 -2.68
C PRO A 53 0.89 -9.54 -1.72
N CYS A 54 1.56 -8.47 -2.14
CA CYS A 54 2.45 -7.71 -1.28
C CYS A 54 2.48 -6.21 -1.60
N VAL A 55 2.89 -5.40 -0.61
CA VAL A 55 3.10 -3.96 -0.72
C VAL A 55 4.54 -3.65 -0.32
N ILE A 56 5.24 -2.89 -1.16
CA ILE A 56 6.64 -2.56 -1.01
C ILE A 56 6.78 -1.03 -1.05
N VAL A 57 7.48 -0.44 -0.10
CA VAL A 57 7.72 1.01 -0.02
C VAL A 57 9.22 1.27 -0.06
N ASN A 58 9.69 2.03 -1.06
CA ASN A 58 11.11 2.29 -1.31
C ASN A 58 11.97 1.01 -1.27
N GLY A 59 11.47 -0.07 -1.86
CA GLY A 59 12.13 -1.38 -1.90
C GLY A 59 12.02 -2.23 -0.63
N LYS A 60 11.33 -1.75 0.41
CA LYS A 60 11.10 -2.52 1.65
C LYS A 60 9.69 -3.10 1.67
N LEU A 61 9.59 -4.42 1.85
CA LEU A 61 8.32 -5.10 2.06
C LEU A 61 7.65 -4.60 3.36
N ILE A 62 6.36 -4.28 3.29
CA ILE A 62 5.57 -4.03 4.49
C ILE A 62 5.10 -5.37 5.04
N GLU A 63 5.58 -5.73 6.23
CA GLU A 63 5.14 -6.91 6.95
C GLU A 63 3.88 -6.58 7.78
N PRO A 64 2.83 -7.42 7.73
CA PRO A 64 1.62 -7.19 8.50
C PRO A 64 1.86 -7.43 9.99
N SER A 65 1.59 -6.43 10.83
CA SER A 65 1.72 -6.57 12.30
C SER A 65 0.76 -7.63 12.87
N ASN A 66 -0.42 -7.77 12.26
CA ASN A 66 -1.42 -8.77 12.65
C ASN A 66 -1.21 -10.14 11.98
N THR A 67 -0.14 -10.34 11.19
CA THR A 67 0.20 -11.56 10.42
C THR A 67 -0.77 -11.95 9.30
N ILE A 68 -1.88 -11.24 9.11
CA ILE A 68 -2.94 -11.60 8.15
C ILE A 68 -2.90 -10.66 6.94
N TYR A 69 -2.85 -9.35 7.18
CA TYR A 69 -2.85 -8.32 6.13
C TYR A 69 -2.20 -7.03 6.62
N VAL A 70 -1.67 -6.23 5.69
CA VAL A 70 -1.11 -4.90 6.00
C VAL A 70 -2.26 -4.00 6.42
N SER A 71 -2.28 -3.58 7.68
CA SER A 71 -3.28 -2.66 8.23
C SER A 71 -3.05 -1.21 7.78
N GLY A 72 -3.99 -0.33 8.08
CA GLY A 72 -3.80 1.11 7.94
C GLY A 72 -2.59 1.61 8.75
N GLU A 73 -2.38 1.09 9.95
CA GLU A 73 -1.25 1.45 10.81
C GLU A 73 0.10 1.03 10.19
N ASP A 74 0.18 -0.21 9.70
CA ASP A 74 1.38 -0.73 9.04
C ASP A 74 1.74 0.12 7.81
N LEU A 75 0.72 0.47 7.01
CA LEU A 75 0.89 1.28 5.82
C LEU A 75 1.33 2.71 6.16
N VAL A 76 0.63 3.40 7.06
CA VAL A 76 0.96 4.78 7.43
C VAL A 76 2.35 4.85 8.06
N SER A 77 2.70 3.88 8.91
CA SER A 77 4.04 3.80 9.52
C SER A 77 5.13 3.59 8.47
N ALA A 78 4.92 2.68 7.51
CA ALA A 78 5.86 2.44 6.42
C ALA A 78 6.03 3.67 5.51
N MET A 79 4.93 4.36 5.18
CA MET A 79 4.95 5.57 4.36
C MET A 79 5.68 6.72 5.05
N ASN A 80 5.36 6.98 6.32
CA ASN A 80 6.03 8.02 7.11
C ASN A 80 7.52 7.70 7.29
N GLY A 81 7.87 6.45 7.59
CA GLY A 81 9.25 5.99 7.71
C GLY A 81 10.04 6.06 6.40
N ALA A 82 9.35 6.05 5.26
CA ALA A 82 9.96 6.22 3.94
C ALA A 82 10.08 7.69 3.49
N GLY A 83 9.61 8.65 4.30
CA GLY A 83 9.63 10.07 3.98
C GLY A 83 8.46 10.54 3.11
N ALA A 84 7.30 9.88 3.23
CA ALA A 84 6.08 10.38 2.60
C ALA A 84 5.67 11.71 3.24
N ILE A 85 5.24 12.66 2.42
CA ILE A 85 4.89 14.00 2.83
C ILE A 85 3.41 14.19 2.55
N SER A 86 2.65 14.50 3.58
CA SER A 86 1.23 14.79 3.44
C SER A 86 0.98 16.12 2.73
N TYR A 87 -0.21 16.28 2.16
CA TYR A 87 -0.71 17.62 1.83
C TYR A 87 -0.87 18.47 3.10
N GLU A 88 -0.86 19.80 2.94
CA GLU A 88 -1.05 20.71 4.07
C GLU A 88 -2.40 20.43 4.75
N GLU A 89 -2.39 20.40 6.08
CA GLU A 89 -3.57 20.15 6.93
C GLU A 89 -4.22 18.76 6.77
N ILE A 90 -3.62 17.86 5.98
CA ILE A 90 -4.11 16.49 5.82
C ILE A 90 -3.28 15.53 6.69
N GLN A 91 -3.96 14.84 7.61
CA GLN A 91 -3.37 13.72 8.34
C GLN A 91 -3.94 12.39 7.80
N PRO A 92 -3.09 11.39 7.52
CA PRO A 92 -3.55 10.06 7.17
C PRO A 92 -4.42 9.48 8.30
N ASP A 93 -5.66 9.13 7.96
CA ASP A 93 -6.60 8.52 8.90
C ASP A 93 -6.49 7.00 8.78
N ILE A 94 -5.90 6.37 9.79
CA ILE A 94 -5.70 4.91 9.85
C ILE A 94 -7.04 4.17 9.72
N LEU A 95 -8.09 4.69 10.36
CA LEU A 95 -9.40 4.03 10.37
C LEU A 95 -10.03 3.98 8.98
N LYS A 96 -9.81 5.00 8.14
CA LYS A 96 -10.29 4.98 6.75
C LYS A 96 -9.59 3.94 5.89
N PHE A 97 -8.31 3.65 6.17
CA PHE A 97 -7.63 2.54 5.50
C PHE A 97 -8.25 1.22 5.92
N ASP A 98 -8.47 1.02 7.22
CA ASP A 98 -9.04 -0.21 7.76
C ASP A 98 -10.49 -0.43 7.27
N GLU A 99 -11.32 0.61 7.19
CA GLU A 99 -12.68 0.54 6.63
C GLU A 99 -12.68 0.04 5.18
N ILE A 100 -11.80 0.56 4.31
CA ILE A 100 -11.66 0.10 2.92
C ILE A 100 -11.18 -1.36 2.88
N ILE A 101 -10.26 -1.71 3.78
CA ILE A 101 -9.72 -3.06 3.89
C ILE A 101 -10.83 -4.05 4.24
N GLU A 102 -11.63 -3.77 5.27
CA GLU A 102 -12.72 -4.62 5.73
C GLU A 102 -13.78 -4.84 4.65
N GLN A 103 -14.17 -3.78 3.92
CA GLN A 103 -15.10 -3.88 2.79
C GLN A 103 -14.60 -4.77 1.64
N CYS A 104 -13.28 -5.00 1.54
CA CYS A 104 -12.70 -5.89 0.54
C CYS A 104 -12.61 -7.35 1.01
N LEU A 105 -12.77 -7.60 2.31
CA LEU A 105 -12.71 -8.93 2.93
C LEU A 105 -14.10 -9.54 3.19
N SER A 106 -15.15 -8.71 3.25
CA SER A 106 -16.57 -9.10 3.29
C SER A 106 -17.11 -9.55 1.93
#